data_AF-A0A6G3UAU3-F1
#
_entry.id   AF-A0A6G3UAU3-F1
#
_cell.length_a   1.000
_cell.length_b   1.000
_cell.length_c   1.000
_cell.angle_alpha   90.00
_cell.angle_beta   90.00
_cell.angle_gamma   90.00
#
_symmetry.space_group_name_H-M   'P 1'
#
loop_
_entity.id
_entity.type
_entity.pdbx_description
1 polymer ?
#
loop_
_entity_poly.entity_id
_entity_poly.type
_entity_poly.pdbx_seq_one_letter_code
_entity_poly.pdbx_strand_id
1 'polypeptide(L)'
;MGIESDQVVYEYLSRVGDVAQQRQLPSSARMRLVTELRDEIDRRRAKAVVDSPAAVRRILSRIGTPSEVVTAATHTAGPGPETADTPAAS
;
A
#
# COMPACT_ATOMS: atom_id res chain seq x y z
N MET A 1 0.23 -25.17 -0.04
CA MET A 1 0.27 -24.42 1.22
C MET A 1 0.39 -22.92 0.92
N GLY A 2 -0.68 -22.31 0.39
CA GLY A 2 -0.75 -20.84 0.17
C GLY A 2 -1.49 -20.11 1.30
N ILE A 3 -2.20 -20.85 2.16
CA ILE A 3 -3.05 -20.29 3.23
C ILE A 3 -2.22 -19.54 4.29
N GLU A 4 -1.03 -20.05 4.64
CA GLU A 4 -0.13 -19.37 5.58
C GLU A 4 0.46 -18.08 4.98
N SER A 5 0.80 -18.11 3.69
CA SER A 5 1.25 -16.93 2.93
C SER A 5 0.14 -15.87 2.90
N ASP A 6 -1.10 -16.28 2.63
CA ASP A 6 -2.27 -15.40 2.65
C ASP A 6 -2.54 -14.81 4.03
N GLN A 7 -2.31 -15.58 5.11
CA GLN A 7 -2.44 -15.07 6.48
C GLN A 7 -1.46 -13.92 6.75
N VAL A 8 -0.22 -14.02 6.27
CA VAL A 8 0.78 -12.94 6.40
C VAL A 8 0.34 -11.68 5.66
N VAL A 9 -0.22 -11.83 4.45
CA VAL A 9 -0.77 -10.70 3.68
C VAL A 9 -1.95 -10.07 4.42
N TYR A 10 -2.87 -10.89 4.92
CA TYR A 10 -4.04 -10.42 5.66
C TYR A 10 -3.66 -9.66 6.93
N GLU A 11 -2.71 -10.19 7.71
CA GLU A 11 -2.20 -9.52 8.92
C GLU A 11 -1.62 -8.14 8.60
N TYR A 12 -0.83 -8.05 7.53
CA TYR A 12 -0.25 -6.78 7.09
C TYR A 12 -1.32 -5.78 6.64
N LEU A 13 -2.28 -6.20 5.81
CA LEU A 13 -3.37 -5.34 5.32
C LEU A 13 -4.29 -4.87 6.46
N SER A 14 -4.56 -5.74 7.45
CA SER A 14 -5.32 -5.37 8.66
C SER A 14 -4.61 -4.23 9.40
N ARG A 15 -3.29 -4.38 9.65
CA ARG A 15 -2.50 -3.33 10.30
C ARG A 15 -2.46 -2.03 9.51
N VAL A 16 -2.40 -2.09 8.17
CA VAL A 16 -2.48 -0.89 7.32
C VAL A 16 -3.84 -0.20 7.48
N GLY A 17 -4.93 -0.97 7.49
CA GLY A 17 -6.28 -0.47 7.74
C GLY A 17 -6.41 0.22 9.10
N ASP A 18 -5.89 -0.40 10.15
CA ASP A 18 -5.89 0.14 11.52
C ASP A 18 -5.11 1.46 11.60
N VAL A 19 -3.91 1.52 11.02
CA VAL A 19 -3.08 2.75 11.01
C VAL A 19 -3.74 3.84 10.17
N ALA A 20 -4.31 3.50 9.01
CA ALA A 20 -5.04 4.46 8.19
C ALA A 20 -6.25 5.05 8.94
N GLN A 21 -6.96 4.22 9.71
CA GLN A 21 -8.04 4.69 10.58
C GLN A 21 -7.53 5.61 11.69
N GLN A 22 -6.43 5.25 12.36
CA GLN A 22 -5.81 6.08 13.41
C GLN A 22 -5.36 7.46 12.88
N ARG A 23 -4.89 7.51 11.64
CA ARG A 23 -4.49 8.74 10.94
C ARG A 23 -5.67 9.52 10.34
N GLN A 24 -6.91 9.08 10.60
CA GLN A 24 -8.15 9.73 10.14
C GLN A 24 -8.23 9.86 8.61
N LEU A 25 -7.65 8.91 7.85
CA LEU A 25 -7.79 8.92 6.40
C LEU A 25 -9.27 8.78 6.02
N PRO A 26 -9.74 9.52 4.99
CA PRO A 26 -11.07 9.31 4.45
C PRO A 26 -11.30 7.85 4.06
N SER A 27 -12.50 7.33 4.32
CA SER A 27 -12.84 5.92 4.03
C SER A 27 -12.55 5.53 2.58
N SER A 28 -12.81 6.41 1.62
CA SER A 28 -12.50 6.20 0.20
C SER A 28 -11.01 6.07 -0.08
N ALA A 29 -10.18 6.93 0.51
CA ALA A 29 -8.73 6.88 0.41
C ALA A 29 -8.16 5.62 1.07
N ARG A 30 -8.70 5.22 2.23
CA ARG A 30 -8.32 3.98 2.92
C ARG A 30 -8.66 2.75 2.08
N MET A 31 -9.86 2.68 1.50
CA MET A 31 -10.27 1.58 0.62
C MET A 31 -9.35 1.48 -0.58
N ARG A 32 -9.07 2.62 -1.24
CA ARG A 32 -8.15 2.69 -2.37
C ARG A 32 -6.75 2.19 -2.01
N LEU A 33 -6.21 2.65 -0.87
CA LEU A 33 -4.90 2.23 -0.38
C LEU A 33 -4.81 0.72 -0.18
N VAL A 34 -5.83 0.12 0.47
CA VAL A 34 -5.87 -1.33 0.71
C VAL A 34 -5.96 -2.12 -0.60
N THR A 35 -6.79 -1.68 -1.55
CA THR A 35 -6.91 -2.32 -2.86
C THR A 35 -5.60 -2.26 -3.65
N GLU A 36 -5.01 -1.06 -3.80
CA GLU A 36 -3.75 -0.88 -4.54
C GLU A 36 -2.60 -1.70 -3.93
N LEU A 37 -2.55 -1.75 -2.59
CA LEU A 37 -1.54 -2.51 -1.86
C LEU A 37 -1.72 -4.02 -2.03
N ARG A 38 -2.96 -4.52 -2.00
CA ARG A 38 -3.26 -5.93 -2.26
C ARG A 38 -2.82 -6.33 -3.67
N ASP A 39 -3.18 -5.53 -4.67
CA ASP A 39 -2.81 -5.79 -6.06
C ASP A 39 -1.29 -5.78 -6.24
N GLU A 40 -0.57 -4.88 -5.56
CA GLU A 40 0.89 -4.83 -5.62
C GLU A 40 1.55 -6.05 -4.98
N ILE A 41 1.04 -6.50 -3.83
CA ILE A 41 1.52 -7.73 -3.18
C ILE A 41 1.28 -8.93 -4.09
N ASP A 42 0.09 -9.06 -4.66
CA ASP A 42 -0.28 -10.16 -5.54
C ASP A 42 0.57 -10.15 -6.83
N ARG A 43 0.83 -8.98 -7.42
CA ARG A 43 1.77 -8.84 -8.55
C ARG A 43 3.19 -9.28 -8.21
N ARG A 44 3.69 -8.97 -7.02
CA ARG A 44 5.03 -9.39 -6.57
C ARG A 44 5.08 -10.88 -6.25
N ARG A 45 4.02 -11.45 -5.68
CA ARG A 45 3.88 -12.90 -5.43
C ARG A 45 3.85 -13.70 -6.73
N ALA A 46 3.15 -13.22 -7.76
CA ALA A 46 3.10 -13.86 -9.06
C ALA A 46 4.47 -13.99 -9.75
N LYS A 47 5.45 -13.14 -9.37
CA LYS A 47 6.82 -13.18 -9.86
C LYS A 47 7.76 -14.04 -8.99
N ALA A 48 7.30 -14.49 -7.82
CA ALA A 48 8.10 -15.30 -6.92
C ALA A 48 8.07 -16.77 -7.37
N VAL A 49 9.22 -17.45 -7.30
CA VAL A 49 9.34 -18.88 -7.64
C VAL A 49 8.56 -19.77 -6.67
N VAL A 50 8.42 -19.33 -5.42
CA VAL A 50 7.70 -20.05 -4.36
C VAL A 50 6.85 -19.08 -3.56
N ASP A 51 5.58 -19.44 -3.38
CA ASP A 51 4.62 -18.71 -2.56
C ASP A 51 4.63 -19.19 -1.10
N SER A 52 5.67 -18.80 -0.36
CA SER A 52 5.85 -19.16 1.06
C SER A 52 5.75 -17.93 1.97
N PRO A 53 5.43 -18.12 3.27
CA PRO A 53 5.37 -17.02 4.24
C PRO A 53 6.66 -16.21 4.30
N ALA A 54 7.82 -16.86 4.16
CA ALA A 54 9.12 -16.19 4.14
C ALA A 54 9.31 -15.31 2.89
N ALA A 55 8.85 -15.76 1.72
CA ALA A 55 8.87 -14.98 0.50
C ALA A 55 7.95 -13.76 0.60
N VAL A 56 6.74 -13.94 1.14
CA VAL A 56 5.80 -12.83 1.39
C VAL A 56 6.38 -11.82 2.37
N ARG A 57 6.97 -12.26 3.49
CA ARG A 57 7.64 -11.34 4.45
C ARG A 57 8.72 -10.50 3.77
N ARG A 58 9.52 -11.10 2.87
CA ARG A 58 10.53 -10.36 2.09
C ARG A 58 9.91 -9.35 1.12
N ILE A 59 8.77 -9.69 0.51
CA ILE A 59 8.00 -8.76 -0.34
C ILE A 59 7.51 -7.57 0.50
N LEU A 60 6.91 -7.83 1.67
CA LEU A 60 6.40 -6.81 2.59
C LEU A 60 7.52 -5.92 3.12
N SER A 61 8.68 -6.47 3.48
CA SER A 61 9.84 -5.67 3.89
C SER A 61 10.33 -4.70 2.81
N ARG A 62 10.11 -5.01 1.53
CA ARG A 62 10.42 -4.10 0.40
C ARG A 62 9.32 -3.08 0.15
N ILE A 63 8.09 -3.32 0.61
CA ILE A 63 6.99 -2.35 0.54
C ILE A 63 7.14 -1.33 1.67
N GLY A 64 7.53 -1.78 2.86
CA GLY A 64 7.72 -0.96 4.05
C GLY A 64 6.80 -1.36 5.18
N THR A 65 6.88 -0.66 6.30
CA THR A 65 5.99 -0.85 7.44
C THR A 65 4.59 -0.30 7.15
N PRO A 66 3.54 -0.80 7.84
CA PRO A 66 2.19 -0.27 7.66
C PRO A 66 2.09 1.25 7.83
N SER A 67 2.84 1.80 8.80
CA SER A 67 2.87 3.23 9.07
C SER A 67 3.55 4.05 7.97
N GLU A 68 4.62 3.55 7.37
CA GLU A 68 5.29 4.21 6.24
C GLU A 68 4.38 4.24 5.02
N VAL A 69 3.69 3.13 4.72
CA VAL A 69 2.74 3.04 3.59
C VAL A 69 1.59 4.03 3.77
N VAL A 70 1.00 4.11 4.96
CA VAL A 70 -0.08 5.08 5.24
C VAL A 70 0.44 6.52 5.18
N THR A 71 1.65 6.78 5.69
CA THR A 71 2.26 8.13 5.64
C THR A 71 2.53 8.55 4.20
N ALA A 72 3.04 7.65 3.35
CA ALA A 72 3.21 7.89 1.93
C ALA A 72 1.86 8.21 1.27
N ALA A 73 0.81 7.43 1.55
CA ALA A 73 -0.54 7.66 1.03
C ALA A 73 -1.12 9.03 1.44
N THR A 74 -0.86 9.49 2.67
CA THR A 74 -1.28 10.84 3.10
C THR A 74 -0.53 11.95 2.38
N HIS A 75 0.72 11.71 1.97
CA HIS A 75 1.49 12.70 1.22
C HIS A 75 1.04 12.76 -0.25
N THR A 76 0.71 11.63 -0.85
CA THR A 76 0.14 11.55 -2.21
C THR A 76 -1.32 12.05 -2.28
N ALA A 77 -2.04 12.05 -1.15
CA ALA A 77 -3.41 12.57 -1.02
C ALA A 77 -3.49 14.03 -0.55
N GLY A 78 -2.37 14.78 -0.56
CA GLY A 78 -2.41 16.24 -0.58
C GLY A 78 -3.24 16.73 -1.78
N PRO A 79 -3.76 17.99 -1.76
CA PRO A 79 -4.55 18.50 -2.88
C PRO A 79 -3.78 18.21 -4.16
N GLY A 80 -4.48 17.61 -5.13
CA GLY A 80 -3.88 17.02 -6.33
C GLY A 80 -2.96 18.00 -7.07
N PRO A 81 -2.23 17.56 -8.09
CA PRO A 81 -1.37 18.46 -8.85
C PRO A 81 -2.21 19.63 -9.35
N GLU A 82 -2.15 20.75 -8.64
CA GLU A 82 -2.45 22.05 -9.19
C GLU A 82 -1.48 22.15 -10.34
N THR A 83 -2.03 21.99 -11.54
CA THR A 83 -1.49 22.55 -12.76
C THR A 83 -0.72 23.82 -12.40
N ALA A 84 0.61 23.71 -12.39
CA ALA A 84 1.46 24.87 -12.57
C ALA A 84 1.27 25.29 -14.02
N ASP A 85 0.11 25.90 -14.28
CA ASP A 85 -0.06 26.95 -15.25
C ASP A 85 1.02 27.98 -14.94
N THR A 86 2.11 27.92 -15.71
CA THR A 86 3.02 29.06 -15.82
C THR A 86 2.77 29.65 -17.19
N PRO A 87 2.07 30.80 -17.30
CA PRO A 87 1.97 31.52 -18.54
C PRO A 87 3.29 32.26 -18.75
N ALA A 88 4.09 31.84 -19.74
CA ALA A 88 5.22 32.57 -20.31
C ALA A 88 5.40 32.04 -21.75
N ALA A 89 5.52 32.82 -22.83
CA ALA A 89 5.94 34.20 -23.04
C ALA A 89 5.21 34.73 -24.31
N SER A 90 4.78 36.01 -24.36
CA SER A 90 5.47 37.13 -25.05
C SER A 90 6.01 36.82 -26.44
#